data_AF-A0A946HKA4-F1
#
_entry.id   AF-A0A946HKA4-F1
#
_cell.length_a   1.000
_cell.length_b   1.000
_cell.length_c   1.000
_cell.angle_alpha   90.00
_cell.angle_beta   90.00
_cell.angle_gamma   90.00
#
_symmetry.space_group_name_H-M   'P 1'
#
loop_
_entity.id
_entity.type
_entity.pdbx_description
1 polymer ?
#
loop_
_entity_poly.entity_id
_entity_poly.type
_entity_poly.pdbx_seq_one_letter_code
_entity_poly.pdbx_strand_id
1 'polypeptide(L)'
;MTVRERMREDFELAQMGARVGQNWNGFLTAGITGATPSGDATGTGPSAARERVEKALTSLGAGLGDVVLRCCCHLEGLESAERRMGWSARSGKTVLRIALQRLSHHYQQECGKYGPLIG
;
A
#
# COMPACT_ATOMS: atom_id res chain seq x y z
N MET A 1 -5.14 -10.71 11.96
CA MET A 1 -4.73 -10.38 10.58
C MET A 1 -3.81 -9.17 10.64
N THR A 2 -2.55 -9.29 10.23
CA THR A 2 -1.61 -8.16 10.25
C THR A 2 -1.86 -7.24 9.04
N VAL A 3 -1.48 -5.95 9.14
CA VAL A 3 -1.71 -4.97 8.05
C VAL A 3 -1.06 -5.41 6.72
N ARG A 4 0.07 -6.11 6.79
CA ARG A 4 0.75 -6.69 5.63
C ARG A 4 -0.09 -7.77 4.93
N GLU A 5 -0.82 -8.57 5.68
CA GLU A 5 -1.67 -9.65 5.13
C GLU A 5 -2.88 -9.03 4.43
N ARG A 6 -3.49 -8.01 5.06
CA ARG A 6 -4.58 -7.26 4.45
C ARG A 6 -4.15 -6.55 3.17
N MET A 7 -3.01 -5.87 3.20
CA MET A 7 -2.43 -5.24 2.00
C MET A 7 -2.17 -6.26 0.88
N ARG A 8 -1.67 -7.47 1.22
CA ARG A 8 -1.46 -8.53 0.24
C ARG A 8 -2.77 -9.01 -0.35
N GLU A 9 -3.79 -9.27 0.47
CA GLU A 9 -5.10 -9.72 0.03
C GLU A 9 -5.77 -8.70 -0.90
N ASP A 10 -5.75 -7.42 -0.51
CA ASP A 10 -6.22 -6.31 -1.34
C ASP A 10 -5.45 -6.23 -2.67
N PHE A 11 -4.13 -6.43 -2.64
CA PHE A 11 -3.29 -6.46 -3.85
C PHE A 11 -3.60 -7.66 -4.76
N GLU A 12 -3.80 -8.86 -4.21
CA GLU A 12 -4.16 -10.06 -4.95
C GLU A 12 -5.54 -9.90 -5.61
N LEU A 13 -6.53 -9.37 -4.88
CA LEU A 13 -7.84 -9.04 -5.41
C LEU A 13 -7.77 -7.98 -6.50
N ALA A 14 -6.96 -6.92 -6.31
CA ALA A 14 -6.75 -5.89 -7.32
C ALA A 14 -6.12 -6.44 -8.61
N GLN A 15 -5.24 -7.44 -8.49
CA GLN A 15 -4.60 -8.10 -9.64
C GLN A 15 -5.55 -9.04 -10.40
N MET A 16 -6.60 -9.58 -9.77
CA MET A 16 -7.62 -10.36 -10.47
C MET A 16 -8.48 -9.50 -11.41
N GLY A 17 -8.54 -8.18 -11.21
CA GLY A 17 -9.22 -7.22 -12.09
C GLY A 17 -8.44 -6.91 -13.36
N ALA A 18 -9.14 -6.73 -14.48
CA ALA A 18 -8.58 -6.57 -15.82
C ALA A 18 -7.33 -5.65 -15.92
N ARG A 19 -6.18 -6.28 -16.24
CA ARG A 19 -4.92 -5.83 -16.91
C ARG A 19 -4.24 -4.50 -16.55
N VAL A 20 -4.88 -3.57 -15.83
CA VAL A 20 -4.35 -2.22 -15.56
C VAL A 20 -3.49 -2.18 -14.28
N GLY A 21 -3.47 -3.25 -13.48
CA GLY A 21 -2.71 -3.36 -12.22
C GLY A 21 -1.20 -3.64 -12.37
N GLN A 22 -0.56 -3.41 -13.52
CA GLN A 22 0.88 -3.70 -13.70
C GLN A 22 1.77 -2.48 -13.46
N ASN A 23 1.22 -1.25 -13.46
CA ASN A 23 2.03 -0.03 -13.42
C ASN A 23 1.98 0.72 -12.08
N TRP A 24 2.03 -0.01 -10.96
CA TRP A 24 2.12 0.57 -9.62
C TRP A 24 3.41 1.39 -9.42
N ASN A 25 4.52 0.91 -9.98
CA ASN A 25 5.80 1.61 -9.94
C ASN A 25 5.74 2.91 -10.76
N GLY A 26 5.06 2.92 -11.91
CA GLY A 26 4.83 4.13 -12.70
C GLY A 26 4.00 5.17 -11.95
N PHE A 27 2.95 4.74 -11.24
CA PHE A 27 2.16 5.61 -10.37
C PHE A 27 2.99 6.27 -9.26
N LEU A 28 3.89 5.50 -8.63
CA LEU A 28 4.76 6.01 -7.56
C LEU A 28 5.90 6.91 -8.07
N THR A 29 6.37 6.68 -9.30
CA THR A 29 7.50 7.41 -9.91
C THR A 29 7.06 8.69 -10.61
N ALA A 30 5.86 8.71 -11.22
CA ALA A 30 5.36 9.87 -11.97
C ALA A 30 4.92 11.05 -11.08
N GLY A 31 4.98 10.91 -9.75
CA GLY A 31 4.41 11.86 -8.83
C GLY A 31 2.89 11.71 -8.75
N ILE A 32 2.35 11.85 -7.54
CA ILE A 32 0.93 11.74 -7.17
C ILE A 32 0.02 12.83 -7.79
N THR A 33 0.33 13.33 -8.97
CA THR A 33 -0.50 14.29 -9.71
C THR A 33 -1.64 13.53 -10.40
N GLY A 34 -2.74 13.31 -9.69
CA GLY A 34 -4.04 13.16 -10.34
C GLY A 34 -4.79 11.83 -10.20
N ALA A 35 -4.64 11.08 -9.11
CA ALA A 35 -5.67 10.10 -8.74
C ALA A 35 -6.46 10.63 -7.55
N THR A 36 -7.59 11.28 -7.81
CA THR A 36 -8.64 11.49 -6.81
C THR A 36 -9.53 10.26 -6.84
N PRO A 37 -9.44 9.34 -5.85
CA PRO A 37 -10.37 8.22 -5.80
C PRO A 37 -11.71 8.72 -5.27
N SER A 38 -12.59 9.13 -6.19
CA SER A 38 -14.00 9.35 -5.90
C SER A 38 -14.74 8.04 -6.13
N GLY A 39 -14.81 7.24 -5.08
CA GLY A 39 -15.54 5.99 -5.03
C GLY A 39 -15.66 5.54 -3.58
N ASP A 40 -16.86 5.15 -3.19
CA ASP A 40 -17.12 4.47 -1.93
C ASP A 40 -16.38 3.12 -1.98
N ALA A 41 -15.31 2.99 -1.20
CA ALA A 41 -14.47 1.78 -1.11
C ALA A 41 -15.18 0.59 -0.43
N THR A 42 -16.52 0.59 -0.43
CA THR A 42 -17.41 -0.35 0.27
C THR A 42 -17.65 -1.63 -0.54
N GLY A 43 -17.11 -1.73 -1.76
CA GLY A 43 -17.22 -2.92 -2.61
C GLY A 43 -16.19 -4.02 -2.29
N THR A 44 -16.57 -5.28 -2.49
CA THR A 44 -15.68 -6.47 -2.40
C THR A 44 -15.04 -6.85 -3.74
N GLY A 45 -15.36 -6.12 -4.82
CA GLY A 45 -14.87 -6.40 -6.16
C GLY A 45 -13.40 -5.97 -6.39
N PRO A 46 -12.76 -6.47 -7.46
CA PRO A 46 -11.35 -6.17 -7.78
C PRO A 46 -11.09 -4.66 -7.95
N SER A 47 -12.05 -3.90 -8.48
CA SER A 47 -11.95 -2.43 -8.60
C SER A 47 -11.93 -1.73 -7.24
N ALA A 48 -12.68 -2.22 -6.25
CA ALA A 48 -12.71 -1.63 -4.92
C ALA A 48 -11.46 -1.99 -4.11
N ALA A 49 -10.93 -3.21 -4.26
CA ALA A 49 -9.64 -3.60 -3.71
C ALA A 49 -8.51 -2.74 -4.29
N ARG A 50 -8.55 -2.47 -5.59
CA ARG A 50 -7.60 -1.57 -6.26
C ARG A 50 -7.65 -0.16 -5.66
N GLU A 51 -8.84 0.40 -5.48
CA GLU A 51 -8.98 1.73 -4.91
C GLU A 51 -8.42 1.81 -3.47
N ARG A 52 -8.62 0.77 -2.65
CA ARG A 52 -8.03 0.67 -1.31
C ARG A 52 -6.49 0.68 -1.36
N VAL A 53 -5.90 -0.07 -2.29
CA VAL A 53 -4.44 -0.07 -2.50
C VAL A 53 -3.96 1.30 -2.98
N GLU A 54 -4.68 1.94 -3.91
CA GLU A 54 -4.34 3.27 -4.44
C GLU A 54 -4.39 4.34 -3.33
N LYS A 55 -5.43 4.34 -2.48
CA LYS A 55 -5.55 5.23 -1.32
C LYS A 55 -4.42 4.98 -0.31
N ALA A 56 -4.10 3.72 -0.04
CA ALA A 56 -3.02 3.34 0.87
C ALA A 56 -1.65 3.83 0.38
N LEU A 57 -1.33 3.61 -0.89
CA LEU A 57 -0.07 4.06 -1.49
C LEU A 57 0.01 5.59 -1.54
N THR A 58 -1.09 6.27 -1.84
CA THR A 58 -1.18 7.73 -1.86
C THR A 58 -0.94 8.30 -0.46
N SER A 59 -1.52 7.71 0.58
CA SER A 59 -1.31 8.12 1.97
C SER A 59 0.11 7.87 2.48
N LEU A 60 0.81 6.87 1.93
CA LEU A 60 2.21 6.58 2.27
C LEU A 60 3.19 7.52 1.56
N GLY A 61 2.85 7.93 0.33
CA GLY A 61 3.69 8.75 -0.54
C GLY A 61 4.75 7.94 -1.30
N ALA A 62 5.36 8.60 -2.30
CA ALA A 62 6.45 8.04 -3.10
C ALA A 62 7.63 7.68 -2.19
N GLY A 63 8.10 6.43 -2.26
CA GLY A 63 9.16 5.89 -1.40
C GLY A 63 8.65 4.86 -0.39
N LEU A 64 7.76 5.26 0.54
CA LEU A 64 7.20 4.32 1.53
C LEU A 64 6.21 3.34 0.89
N GLY A 65 5.38 3.80 -0.06
CA GLY A 65 4.51 2.91 -0.83
C GLY A 65 5.30 1.90 -1.66
N ASP A 66 6.44 2.33 -2.20
CA ASP A 66 7.29 1.52 -3.06
C ASP A 66 7.98 0.36 -2.32
N VAL A 67 8.56 0.63 -1.14
CA VAL A 67 9.15 -0.45 -0.30
C VAL A 67 8.09 -1.42 0.22
N VAL A 68 6.87 -0.97 0.50
CA VAL A 68 5.77 -1.84 0.94
C VAL A 68 5.36 -2.79 -0.19
N LEU A 69 5.18 -2.29 -1.41
CA LEU A 69 4.88 -3.15 -2.56
C LEU A 69 5.99 -4.17 -2.82
N ARG A 70 7.25 -3.73 -2.87
CA ARG A 70 8.39 -4.64 -3.11
C ARG A 70 8.50 -5.72 -2.04
N CYS A 71 8.43 -5.34 -0.77
CA CYS A 71 8.66 -6.29 0.31
C CYS A 71 7.43 -7.17 0.64
N CYS A 72 6.21 -6.61 0.63
CA CYS A 72 4.99 -7.35 0.99
C CYS A 72 4.36 -8.10 -0.20
N CYS A 73 4.36 -7.50 -1.39
CA CYS A 73 3.72 -8.05 -2.59
C CYS A 73 4.71 -8.82 -3.47
N HIS A 74 5.88 -8.24 -3.78
CA HIS A 74 6.89 -8.91 -4.61
C HIS A 74 7.80 -9.87 -3.83
N LEU A 75 7.66 -9.92 -2.50
CA LEU A 75 8.54 -10.72 -1.62
C LEU A 75 10.03 -10.42 -1.87
N GLU A 76 10.35 -9.22 -2.35
CA GLU A 76 11.70 -8.81 -2.66
C GLU A 76 12.52 -8.67 -1.37
N GLY A 77 13.74 -9.21 -1.40
CA GLY A 77 14.67 -9.10 -0.28
C GLY A 77 14.97 -7.64 0.04
N LEU A 78 14.98 -7.31 1.33
CA LEU A 78 15.15 -5.94 1.81
C LEU A 78 16.44 -5.28 1.30
N GLU A 79 17.50 -6.07 1.15
CA GLU A 79 18.79 -5.62 0.61
C GLU A 79 18.70 -5.18 -0.86
N SER A 80 17.87 -5.85 -1.68
CA SER A 80 17.62 -5.46 -3.07
C SER A 80 16.85 -4.15 -3.13
N ALA A 81 15.82 -4.02 -2.28
CA ALA A 81 15.06 -2.78 -2.15
C ALA A 81 15.95 -1.61 -1.70
N GLU A 82 16.85 -1.82 -0.73
CA GLU A 82 17.81 -0.80 -0.29
C GLU A 82 18.71 -0.32 -1.42
N ARG A 83 19.29 -1.23 -2.20
CA ARG A 83 20.15 -0.86 -3.35
C ARG A 83 19.38 -0.09 -4.41
N ARG A 84 18.15 -0.52 -4.71
CA ARG A 84 17.32 0.09 -5.75
C ARG A 84 16.85 1.49 -5.36
N MET A 85 16.57 1.69 -4.07
CA MET A 85 16.14 2.97 -3.50
C MET A 85 17.32 3.90 -3.13
N GLY A 86 18.57 3.42 -3.26
CA GLY A 86 19.76 4.18 -2.85
C GLY A 86 19.86 4.39 -1.35
N TRP A 87 19.24 3.54 -0.52
CA TRP A 87 19.30 3.63 0.93
C TRP A 87 20.57 2.99 1.49
N SER A 88 21.05 3.53 2.60
CA SER A 88 22.15 2.91 3.35
C SER A 88 21.73 1.55 3.92
N ALA A 89 22.65 0.59 3.90
CA ALA A 89 22.41 -0.77 4.40
C ALA A 89 21.86 -0.76 5.85
N ARG A 90 20.92 -1.67 6.13
CA ARG A 90 20.18 -1.83 7.40
C ARG A 90 19.14 -0.74 7.70
N SER A 91 18.91 0.20 6.78
CA SER A 91 17.84 1.20 6.93
C SER A 91 16.47 0.65 6.53
N GLY A 92 16.43 -0.34 5.62
CA GLY A 92 15.20 -0.87 5.04
C GLY A 92 14.24 -1.41 6.07
N LYS A 93 14.72 -2.02 7.16
CA LYS A 93 13.85 -2.58 8.20
C LYS A 93 13.11 -1.50 8.96
N THR A 94 13.81 -0.42 9.31
CA THR A 94 13.22 0.72 10.00
C THR A 94 12.23 1.43 9.10
N VAL A 95 12.60 1.67 7.84
CA VAL A 95 11.73 2.33 6.86
C VAL A 95 10.48 1.51 6.57
N LEU A 96 10.61 0.19 6.35
CA LEU A 96 9.47 -0.72 6.18
C LEU A 96 8.56 -0.71 7.41
N ARG A 97 9.13 -0.70 8.62
CA ARG A 97 8.35 -0.64 9.86
C ARG A 97 7.56 0.67 9.96
N ILE A 98 8.17 1.81 9.62
CA ILE A 98 7.49 3.12 9.56
C ILE A 98 6.36 3.08 8.53
N ALA A 99 6.62 2.52 7.35
CA ALA A 99 5.62 2.38 6.29
C ALA A 99 4.43 1.54 6.75
N LEU A 100 4.66 0.39 7.39
CA LEU A 100 3.61 -0.47 7.92
C LEU A 100 2.82 0.21 9.05
N GLN A 101 3.46 1.00 9.91
CA GLN A 101 2.77 1.77 10.95
C GLN A 101 1.83 2.82 10.33
N ARG A 102 2.29 3.56 9.32
CA ARG A 102 1.46 4.53 8.59
C ARG A 102 0.32 3.84 7.85
N LEU A 103 0.60 2.70 7.22
CA LEU A 103 -0.40 1.89 6.53
C LEU A 103 -1.49 1.41 7.51
N SER A 104 -1.10 0.96 8.70
CA SER A 104 -2.04 0.55 9.74
C SER A 104 -2.94 1.71 10.14
N HIS A 105 -2.37 2.89 10.35
CA HIS A 105 -3.13 4.09 10.69
C HIS A 105 -4.09 4.51 9.56
N HIS A 106 -3.67 4.37 8.30
CA HIS A 106 -4.52 4.61 7.14
C HIS A 106 -5.70 3.64 7.09
N TYR A 107 -5.47 2.32 7.19
CA TYR A 107 -6.56 1.35 7.22
C TYR A 107 -7.51 1.56 8.42
N GLN A 108 -7.00 2.01 9.58
CA GLN A 108 -7.84 2.35 10.72
C GLN A 108 -8.74 3.57 10.47
N GLN A 109 -8.26 4.55 9.69
CA GLN A 109 -9.01 5.74 9.34
C GLN A 109 -10.00 5.50 8.18
N GLU A 110 -9.53 4.87 7.10
CA GLU A 110 -10.31 4.59 5.89
C GLU A 110 -11.40 3.55 6.10
N CYS A 111 -11.09 2.50 6.87
CA CYS A 111 -12.07 1.50 7.27
C CYS A 111 -12.94 1.97 8.46
N GLY A 112 -12.90 3.28 8.75
CA GLY A 112 -13.64 4.05 9.74
C GLY A 112 -14.48 3.29 10.78
N LYS A 113 -14.18 3.55 12.06
CA LYS A 113 -15.12 3.43 13.20
C LYS A 113 -15.49 2.01 13.69
N TYR A 114 -14.49 1.25 14.12
CA TYR A 114 -14.59 0.45 15.36
C TYR A 114 -13.35 0.65 16.24
N GLY A 115 -13.02 1.92 16.56
CA GLY A 115 -12.48 2.26 17.88
C GLY A 115 -13.66 2.27 18.86
N PRO A 116 -13.47 1.84 20.11
CA PRO A 116 -14.44 1.01 20.85
C PRO A 116 -15.82 1.64 21.02
N LEU A 117 -16.86 0.80 20.92
CA LEU A 117 -18.22 1.07 21.41
C LEU A 117 -18.23 1.14 22.95
N ILE A 118 -17.53 2.11 23.55
CA ILE A 118 -17.71 2.44 24.97
C ILE A 118 -18.28 3.85 25.03
N GLY A 119 -19.59 3.88 25.25
CA GLY A 119 -20.42 4.99 25.68
C GLY A 119 -21.68 4.39 26.27
#